data_AF-B4JI18-F1
#
_entry.id   AF-B4JI18-F1
#
_cell.length_a   1.000
_cell.length_b   1.000
_cell.length_c   1.000
_cell.angle_alpha   90.00
_cell.angle_beta   90.00
_cell.angle_gamma   90.00
#
_symmetry.space_group_name_H-M   'P 1'
#
loop_
_entity.id
_entity.type
_entity.pdbx_description
1 polymer ?
#
loop_
_entity_poly.entity_id
_entity_poly.type
_entity_poly.pdbx_seq_one_letter_code
_entity_poly.pdbx_strand_id
1 'polypeptide(L)'
;MCVLNRRRFIVFLQFLLLAAKQASGQFNYDQQGRDWAGTCATGRSQSPIRLADNTAIRRPIPRIRFTNYNRALQSPLIMTNNGHTANIVLPPTNNGQRASIQGGLLPGTFEAQSVHFHWGSANSRGSEHLINGQRYDVEMHIVHKNVRYATVAEASLRPDGLAVLGVMLQAVPTLISTHFGLNRILDRLPQVIRDQSSTMIAGQLTMNDLLGRIPTGRFYSYNANIVLPPTNNGQRASIQGGLLPGTFEADSVHFHWGSANSRGSEHLINGQRYDVEMHIVHKNARYATVAEASLRPDGLAALTVMFQAVPSLSSTHFGLNRILDRLPQVIRDQSSTMIAGQLTMNDLLGRIPTGRFYAYSGSLTTPDCAESVSWIVFLDSVRLPRRQIAKFWDLLDERRLPLINNYRSLQAINGRPIFQRTLI
;
A
#
# COMPACT_ATOMS: atom_id res chain seq x y z
N MET A 1 -3.91 -16.19 50.55
CA MET A 1 -4.10 -14.78 50.99
C MET A 1 -3.59 -13.87 49.87
N CYS A 2 -4.18 -12.69 49.64
CA CYS A 2 -3.82 -11.80 48.53
C CYS A 2 -3.27 -10.46 49.03
N VAL A 3 -2.15 -9.98 48.48
CA VAL A 3 -1.78 -8.56 48.35
C VAL A 3 -0.95 -8.39 47.06
N LEU A 4 -1.08 -7.23 46.41
CA LEU A 4 -0.41 -6.86 45.15
C LEU A 4 1.06 -6.43 45.38
N ASN A 5 1.86 -6.39 44.29
CA ASN A 5 2.42 -5.09 43.91
C ASN A 5 2.65 -4.93 42.39
N ARG A 6 2.72 -3.67 41.95
CA ARG A 6 2.89 -3.23 40.57
C ARG A 6 4.35 -3.35 40.12
N ARG A 7 4.58 -3.66 38.84
CA ARG A 7 5.81 -3.25 38.15
C ARG A 7 5.48 -2.20 37.09
N ARG A 8 5.73 -0.93 37.45
CA ARG A 8 5.99 0.13 36.46
C ARG A 8 7.35 -0.17 35.83
N PHE A 9 7.47 -0.02 34.51
CA PHE A 9 8.77 0.12 33.86
C PHE A 9 8.86 1.50 33.24
N ILE A 10 9.72 2.33 33.84
CA ILE A 10 10.26 3.53 33.21
C ILE A 10 11.65 3.13 32.74
N VAL A 11 11.92 3.27 31.45
CA VAL A 11 13.28 3.23 30.91
C VAL A 11 13.42 4.48 30.04
N PHE A 12 14.06 5.50 30.61
CA PHE A 12 14.62 6.59 29.83
C PHE A 12 16.01 6.17 29.35
N LEU A 13 16.25 6.24 28.05
CA LEU A 13 17.55 6.64 27.55
C LEU A 13 17.32 7.44 26.26
N GLN A 14 17.50 8.76 26.35
CA GLN A 14 17.67 9.59 25.15
C GLN A 14 19.03 9.28 24.55
N PHE A 15 19.15 9.27 23.23
CA PHE A 15 20.18 10.05 22.53
C PHE A 15 19.84 10.16 21.03
N LEU A 16 20.24 11.29 20.44
CA LEU A 16 20.37 11.51 18.98
C LEU A 16 19.12 11.24 18.11
N LEU A 17 18.12 12.12 18.26
CA LEU A 17 17.31 12.56 17.10
C LEU A 17 17.65 14.03 16.81
N LEU A 18 18.90 14.26 16.43
CA LEU A 18 19.51 15.58 16.19
C LEU A 18 19.83 15.80 14.70
N ALA A 19 18.98 15.23 13.84
CA ALA A 19 18.83 15.50 12.42
C ALA A 19 17.39 15.10 12.03
N ALA A 20 16.52 15.95 11.47
CA ALA A 20 16.70 17.35 11.09
C ALA A 20 15.86 18.30 11.98
N LYS A 21 16.48 19.38 12.47
CA LYS A 21 15.80 20.52 13.11
C LYS A 21 16.33 21.87 12.59
N GLN A 22 16.66 21.91 11.31
CA GLN A 22 17.11 23.10 10.58
C GLN A 22 16.32 23.22 9.27
N ALA A 23 16.04 24.47 8.87
CA ALA A 23 15.35 24.91 7.65
C ALA A 23 13.80 24.98 7.64
N SER A 24 13.08 24.66 8.72
CA SER A 24 11.72 25.18 8.95
C SER A 24 11.52 25.63 10.40
N GLY A 25 10.79 26.73 10.59
CA GLY A 25 10.31 27.15 11.90
C GLY A 25 9.05 26.38 12.32
N GLN A 26 8.47 26.72 13.47
CA GLN A 26 7.11 26.29 13.81
C GLN A 26 6.15 26.79 12.73
N PHE A 27 5.54 25.86 11.99
CA PHE A 27 4.55 26.17 10.96
C PHE A 27 3.14 26.01 11.53
N ASN A 28 2.19 26.79 11.01
CA ASN A 28 0.79 26.70 11.36
C ASN A 28 -0.08 26.84 10.10
N TYR A 29 -1.40 26.88 10.26
CA TYR A 29 -2.37 26.98 9.18
C TYR A 29 -3.05 28.35 9.07
N ASP A 30 -2.56 29.39 9.78
CA ASP A 30 -3.21 30.71 9.87
C ASP A 30 -3.38 31.37 8.49
N GLN A 31 -2.39 31.19 7.60
CA GLN A 31 -2.43 31.63 6.20
C GLN A 31 -2.59 30.46 5.20
N GLN A 32 -2.96 29.27 5.69
CA GLN A 32 -3.13 28.04 4.89
C GLN A 32 -1.92 27.77 3.97
N GLY A 33 -0.71 27.89 4.51
CA GLY A 33 0.55 27.57 3.84
C GLY A 33 0.96 28.45 2.67
N ARG A 34 0.53 29.72 2.66
CA ARG A 34 1.02 30.77 1.73
C ARG A 34 2.34 31.42 2.20
N ASP A 35 2.65 31.26 3.47
CA ASP A 35 3.78 31.80 4.21
C ASP A 35 4.89 30.77 4.48
N TRP A 36 4.66 29.51 4.11
CA TRP A 36 5.65 28.44 4.26
C TRP A 36 6.77 28.58 3.19
N ALA A 37 8.01 28.71 3.64
CA ALA A 37 9.18 28.91 2.80
C ALA A 37 9.72 27.61 2.16
N GLY A 38 10.81 27.73 1.39
CA GLY A 38 11.50 26.60 0.76
C GLY A 38 10.68 25.95 -0.37
N THR A 39 10.71 24.62 -0.46
CA THR A 39 9.96 23.84 -1.47
C THR A 39 8.47 24.14 -1.45
N CYS A 40 7.91 24.49 -0.28
CA CYS A 40 6.51 24.92 -0.15
C CYS A 40 6.16 26.17 -0.98
N ALA A 41 7.14 27.05 -1.26
CA ALA A 41 6.94 28.27 -2.05
C ALA A 41 7.47 28.16 -3.49
N THR A 42 8.49 27.31 -3.74
CA THR A 42 9.20 27.24 -5.03
C THR A 42 8.96 25.97 -5.84
N GLY A 43 8.36 24.94 -5.23
CA GLY A 43 8.09 23.65 -5.86
C GLY A 43 7.12 23.76 -7.04
N ARG A 44 7.32 22.93 -8.07
CA ARG A 44 6.49 22.92 -9.28
C ARG A 44 5.45 21.80 -9.30
N SER A 45 5.62 20.79 -8.46
CA SER A 45 4.72 19.66 -8.27
C SER A 45 3.93 19.75 -6.96
N GLN A 46 3.74 20.95 -6.42
CA GLN A 46 3.08 21.15 -5.13
C GLN A 46 1.61 20.66 -5.09
N SER A 47 1.16 20.24 -3.91
CA SER A 47 -0.18 19.75 -3.60
C SER A 47 -0.76 20.51 -2.38
N PRO A 48 -2.09 20.64 -2.23
CA PRO A 48 -3.17 20.03 -3.02
C PRO A 48 -3.46 20.76 -4.34
N ILE A 49 -4.21 20.13 -5.24
CA ILE A 49 -4.67 20.74 -6.50
C ILE A 49 -6.18 20.62 -6.72
N ARG A 50 -6.71 21.40 -7.67
CA ARG A 50 -8.06 21.20 -8.21
C ARG A 50 -8.04 20.07 -9.24
N LEU A 51 -8.85 19.05 -9.01
CA LEU A 51 -9.08 17.92 -9.90
C LEU A 51 -10.41 18.16 -10.64
N ALA A 52 -10.46 17.94 -11.95
CA ALA A 52 -11.69 18.12 -12.72
C ALA A 52 -11.78 17.15 -13.90
N ASP A 53 -13.00 16.65 -14.16
CA ASP A 53 -13.29 15.68 -15.23
C ASP A 53 -12.85 16.16 -16.63
N ASN A 54 -12.91 17.47 -16.88
CA ASN A 54 -12.58 18.09 -18.17
C ASN A 54 -11.07 18.38 -18.35
N THR A 55 -10.26 18.29 -17.30
CA THR A 55 -8.80 18.48 -17.38
C THR A 55 -8.01 17.17 -17.19
N ALA A 56 -8.69 16.06 -16.89
CA ALA A 56 -8.06 14.79 -16.58
C ALA A 56 -7.99 13.82 -17.77
N ILE A 57 -6.83 13.22 -17.96
CA ILE A 57 -6.56 12.19 -18.97
C ILE A 57 -7.25 10.90 -18.50
N ARG A 58 -8.43 10.60 -19.06
CA ARG A 58 -9.12 9.33 -18.81
C ARG A 58 -8.29 8.15 -19.32
N ARG A 59 -7.93 7.23 -18.43
CA ARG A 59 -7.23 5.97 -18.77
C ARG A 59 -7.88 4.79 -18.06
N PRO A 60 -8.40 3.78 -18.78
CA PRO A 60 -8.72 2.50 -18.17
C PRO A 60 -7.42 1.78 -17.83
N ILE A 61 -7.22 1.48 -16.55
CA ILE A 61 -6.17 0.57 -16.08
C ILE A 61 -6.88 -0.72 -15.63
N PRO A 62 -6.82 -1.81 -16.41
CA PRO A 62 -7.45 -3.08 -16.07
C PRO A 62 -6.82 -3.70 -14.82
N ARG A 63 -7.58 -4.49 -14.06
CA ARG A 63 -6.98 -5.43 -13.10
C ARG A 63 -6.20 -6.50 -13.87
N ILE A 64 -5.11 -7.03 -13.27
CA ILE A 64 -4.58 -8.33 -13.70
C ILE A 64 -5.66 -9.38 -13.45
N ARG A 65 -6.04 -10.12 -14.50
CA ARG A 65 -6.97 -11.24 -14.45
C ARG A 65 -6.17 -12.53 -14.54
N PHE A 66 -6.43 -13.45 -13.63
CA PHE A 66 -5.82 -14.77 -13.58
C PHE A 66 -6.80 -15.81 -14.14
N THR A 67 -6.47 -16.41 -15.28
CA THR A 67 -7.30 -17.41 -15.97
C THR A 67 -6.74 -18.82 -15.71
N ASN A 68 -7.63 -19.78 -15.42
CA ASN A 68 -7.31 -21.17 -15.06
C ASN A 68 -6.37 -21.37 -13.85
N TYR A 69 -6.00 -20.31 -13.13
CA TYR A 69 -5.17 -20.35 -11.92
C TYR A 69 -5.75 -21.20 -10.77
N ASN A 70 -7.07 -21.39 -10.78
CA ASN A 70 -7.84 -22.22 -9.85
C ASN A 70 -8.17 -23.62 -10.41
N ARG A 71 -7.66 -23.98 -11.60
CA ARG A 71 -7.81 -25.33 -12.17
C ARG A 71 -6.60 -26.18 -11.79
N ALA A 72 -6.82 -27.48 -11.67
CA ALA A 72 -5.73 -28.43 -11.43
C ALA A 72 -4.82 -28.50 -12.66
N LEU A 73 -3.52 -28.38 -12.44
CA LEU A 73 -2.51 -28.72 -13.44
C LEU A 73 -2.61 -30.22 -13.80
N GLN A 74 -2.21 -30.58 -15.02
CA GLN A 74 -1.98 -31.99 -15.35
C GLN A 74 -0.89 -32.56 -14.44
N SER A 75 -1.00 -33.84 -14.06
CA SER A 75 -0.17 -34.48 -13.05
C SER A 75 0.53 -35.74 -13.59
N PRO A 76 1.74 -36.08 -13.13
CA PRO A 76 2.53 -35.40 -12.10
C PRO A 76 3.16 -34.10 -12.60
N LEU A 77 3.46 -33.17 -11.69
CA LEU A 77 4.44 -32.12 -11.98
C LEU A 77 5.83 -32.70 -11.80
N ILE A 78 6.77 -32.32 -12.67
CA ILE A 78 8.17 -32.73 -12.57
C ILE A 78 8.97 -31.51 -12.08
N MET A 79 9.66 -31.69 -10.96
CA MET A 79 10.70 -30.77 -10.49
C MET A 79 12.06 -31.33 -10.93
N THR A 80 12.89 -30.49 -11.51
CA THR A 80 14.24 -30.82 -11.96
C THR A 80 15.23 -29.81 -11.38
N ASN A 81 16.31 -30.30 -10.78
CA ASN A 81 17.50 -29.48 -10.53
C ASN A 81 18.27 -29.37 -11.85
N ASN A 82 18.38 -28.15 -12.39
CA ASN A 82 19.00 -27.87 -13.69
C ASN A 82 20.41 -27.27 -13.56
N GLY A 83 21.08 -27.45 -12.42
CA GLY A 83 22.39 -26.87 -12.12
C GLY A 83 22.34 -25.40 -11.66
N HIS A 84 21.19 -24.74 -11.75
CA HIS A 84 20.99 -23.34 -11.36
C HIS A 84 19.85 -23.13 -10.36
N THR A 85 18.77 -23.93 -10.46
CA THR A 85 17.56 -23.80 -9.63
C THR A 85 16.74 -25.09 -9.64
N ALA A 86 15.82 -25.23 -8.69
CA ALA A 86 14.76 -26.23 -8.72
C ALA A 86 13.63 -25.73 -9.65
N ASN A 87 13.68 -26.11 -10.92
CA ASN A 87 12.71 -25.71 -11.93
C ASN A 87 11.58 -26.74 -12.07
N ILE A 88 10.34 -26.28 -12.07
CA ILE A 88 9.14 -27.04 -12.40
C ILE A 88 8.61 -26.54 -13.74
N VAL A 89 8.57 -27.41 -14.76
CA VAL A 89 7.86 -27.10 -16.00
C VAL A 89 6.36 -27.23 -15.74
N LEU A 90 5.61 -26.16 -16.04
CA LEU A 90 4.15 -26.17 -15.88
C LEU A 90 3.52 -26.81 -17.13
N PRO A 91 2.77 -27.91 -16.99
CA PRO A 91 1.93 -28.42 -18.07
C PRO A 91 0.66 -27.55 -18.21
N PRO A 92 -0.18 -27.81 -19.23
CA PRO A 92 -1.56 -27.35 -19.23
C PRO A 92 -2.33 -27.80 -17.98
N THR A 93 -3.47 -27.16 -17.73
CA THR A 93 -4.44 -27.62 -16.74
C THR A 93 -5.24 -28.81 -17.27
N ASN A 94 -5.99 -29.49 -16.40
CA ASN A 94 -6.69 -30.74 -16.71
C ASN A 94 -7.75 -30.64 -17.82
N ASN A 95 -8.10 -29.44 -18.29
CA ASN A 95 -8.95 -29.20 -19.47
C ASN A 95 -8.17 -28.95 -20.78
N GLY A 96 -6.84 -29.11 -20.77
CA GLY A 96 -5.96 -28.86 -21.92
C GLY A 96 -5.51 -27.40 -22.11
N GLN A 97 -6.07 -26.44 -21.37
CA GLN A 97 -5.67 -25.03 -21.45
C GLN A 97 -4.59 -24.68 -20.42
N ARG A 98 -3.65 -23.80 -20.77
CA ARG A 98 -2.68 -23.26 -19.78
C ARG A 98 -3.36 -22.30 -18.79
N ALA A 99 -2.72 -22.13 -17.63
CA ALA A 99 -2.98 -21.01 -16.74
C ALA A 99 -2.34 -19.73 -17.32
N SER A 100 -3.00 -18.58 -17.19
CA SER A 100 -2.54 -17.34 -17.82
C SER A 100 -2.92 -16.07 -17.06
N ILE A 101 -2.18 -15.00 -17.35
CA ILE A 101 -2.40 -13.64 -16.84
C ILE A 101 -2.61 -12.66 -17.99
N GLN A 102 -3.47 -11.66 -17.77
CA GLN A 102 -3.80 -10.62 -18.75
C GLN A 102 -4.26 -9.33 -18.02
N GLY A 103 -4.13 -8.16 -18.65
CA GLY A 103 -4.47 -6.87 -18.03
C GLY A 103 -3.39 -6.32 -17.11
N GLY A 104 -3.73 -5.37 -16.22
CA GLY A 104 -2.71 -4.53 -15.58
C GLY A 104 -2.04 -3.64 -16.63
N LEU A 105 -0.72 -3.79 -16.77
CA LEU A 105 0.07 -3.18 -17.85
C LEU A 105 0.49 -4.20 -18.95
N LEU A 106 0.01 -5.45 -18.89
CA LEU A 106 0.39 -6.49 -19.85
C LEU A 106 -0.18 -6.19 -21.25
N PRO A 107 0.64 -6.20 -22.32
CA PRO A 107 0.20 -5.89 -23.69
C PRO A 107 -0.58 -7.02 -24.39
N GLY A 108 -1.00 -8.05 -23.65
CA GLY A 108 -1.67 -9.23 -24.15
C GLY A 108 -1.90 -10.28 -23.06
N THR A 109 -2.18 -11.50 -23.48
CA THR A 109 -2.28 -12.68 -22.60
C THR A 109 -0.93 -13.38 -22.51
N PHE A 110 -0.51 -13.73 -21.29
CA PHE A 110 0.74 -14.44 -21.02
C PHE A 110 0.43 -15.75 -20.30
N GLU A 111 0.82 -16.88 -20.89
CA GLU A 111 0.59 -18.22 -20.34
C GLU A 111 1.76 -18.66 -19.47
N ALA A 112 1.48 -19.21 -18.28
CA ALA A 112 2.50 -19.74 -17.38
C ALA A 112 3.20 -20.96 -18.01
N GLN A 113 4.53 -20.99 -17.92
CA GLN A 113 5.41 -21.98 -18.55
C GLN A 113 6.26 -22.77 -17.53
N SER A 114 6.77 -22.09 -16.51
CA SER A 114 7.54 -22.72 -15.44
C SER A 114 7.44 -21.96 -14.12
N VAL A 115 7.81 -22.66 -13.05
CA VAL A 115 8.09 -22.10 -11.72
C VAL A 115 9.53 -22.43 -11.36
N HIS A 116 10.29 -21.46 -10.86
CA HIS A 116 11.61 -21.71 -10.29
C HIS A 116 11.82 -20.88 -9.02
N PHE A 117 12.90 -21.17 -8.29
CA PHE A 117 13.14 -20.59 -6.96
C PHE A 117 14.56 -20.06 -6.82
N HIS A 118 14.73 -18.96 -6.08
CA HIS A 118 16.02 -18.40 -5.68
C HIS A 118 16.09 -18.36 -4.15
N TRP A 119 17.03 -19.09 -3.55
CA TRP A 119 17.13 -19.27 -2.10
C TRP A 119 18.54 -18.97 -1.57
N GLY A 120 18.62 -18.67 -0.27
CA GLY A 120 19.88 -18.34 0.39
C GLY A 120 20.61 -19.55 0.99
N SER A 121 21.71 -19.29 1.68
CA SER A 121 22.40 -20.29 2.51
C SER A 121 21.81 -20.34 3.93
N ALA A 122 22.28 -21.24 4.79
CA ALA A 122 21.96 -21.21 6.22
C ALA A 122 22.31 -19.85 6.90
N ASN A 123 23.21 -19.06 6.30
CA ASN A 123 23.71 -17.79 6.81
C ASN A 123 23.27 -16.57 5.96
N SER A 124 22.43 -16.75 4.93
CA SER A 124 22.06 -15.67 4.00
C SER A 124 20.65 -15.84 3.43
N ARG A 125 20.07 -14.75 2.92
CA ARG A 125 18.73 -14.76 2.28
C ARG A 125 18.82 -14.81 0.76
N GLY A 126 17.75 -15.26 0.12
CA GLY A 126 17.77 -15.75 -1.27
C GLY A 126 17.09 -14.91 -2.34
N SER A 127 16.00 -14.18 -2.03
CA SER A 127 15.19 -13.50 -3.07
C SER A 127 16.04 -12.61 -3.98
N GLU A 128 15.75 -12.57 -5.28
CA GLU A 128 16.48 -11.70 -6.20
C GLU A 128 16.07 -10.25 -5.99
N HIS A 129 14.77 -10.01 -5.92
CA HIS A 129 14.20 -8.71 -5.58
C HIS A 129 14.21 -8.48 -4.07
N LEU A 130 14.24 -7.20 -3.70
CA LEU A 130 14.14 -6.73 -2.33
C LEU A 130 12.80 -6.00 -2.17
N ILE A 131 11.87 -6.55 -1.38
CA ILE A 131 10.71 -5.77 -0.92
C ILE A 131 11.13 -5.12 0.40
N ASN A 132 11.03 -3.80 0.51
CA ASN A 132 11.49 -3.01 1.66
C ASN A 132 13.00 -2.96 1.91
N GLY A 133 13.83 -3.18 0.88
CA GLY A 133 15.27 -3.42 1.10
C GLY A 133 15.56 -4.74 1.83
N GLN A 134 14.52 -5.47 2.23
CA GLN A 134 14.62 -6.79 2.82
C GLN A 134 14.69 -7.82 1.68
N ARG A 135 15.79 -8.58 1.65
CA ARG A 135 15.84 -9.87 0.97
C ARG A 135 15.02 -10.88 1.79
N TYR A 136 14.32 -11.77 1.12
CA TYR A 136 13.50 -12.85 1.69
C TYR A 136 14.23 -14.19 1.54
N ASP A 137 13.87 -15.19 2.34
CA ASP A 137 14.66 -16.42 2.42
C ASP A 137 14.59 -17.24 1.11
N VAL A 138 13.44 -17.19 0.42
CA VAL A 138 13.26 -17.66 -0.96
C VAL A 138 12.40 -16.68 -1.77
N GLU A 139 12.69 -16.50 -3.06
CA GLU A 139 11.74 -15.98 -4.06
C GLU A 139 11.33 -17.07 -5.04
N MET A 140 10.04 -17.16 -5.31
CA MET A 140 9.48 -18.00 -6.36
C MET A 140 9.13 -17.14 -7.58
N HIS A 141 9.66 -17.51 -8.74
CA HIS A 141 9.35 -16.90 -10.04
C HIS A 141 8.39 -17.79 -10.82
N ILE A 142 7.21 -17.27 -11.16
CA ILE A 142 6.29 -17.88 -12.13
C ILE A 142 6.49 -17.21 -13.49
N VAL A 143 7.13 -17.90 -14.42
CA VAL A 143 7.47 -17.37 -15.76
C VAL A 143 6.30 -17.59 -16.70
N HIS A 144 5.88 -16.53 -17.39
CA HIS A 144 4.84 -16.56 -18.41
C HIS A 144 5.36 -16.09 -19.77
N LYS A 145 4.87 -16.73 -20.83
CA LYS A 145 5.16 -16.41 -22.24
C LYS A 145 3.93 -15.74 -22.87
N ASN A 146 4.12 -14.61 -23.53
CA ASN A 146 3.10 -13.97 -24.37
C ASN A 146 2.55 -14.97 -25.41
N VAL A 147 1.24 -15.01 -25.61
CA VAL A 147 0.61 -15.92 -26.60
C VAL A 147 1.02 -15.61 -28.05
N ARG A 148 1.56 -14.42 -28.33
CA ARG A 148 2.06 -14.01 -29.66
C ARG A 148 3.23 -14.83 -30.18
N TYR A 149 4.04 -15.42 -29.31
CA TYR A 149 5.26 -16.14 -29.67
C TYR A 149 5.07 -17.64 -29.47
N ALA A 150 5.58 -18.45 -30.39
CA ALA A 150 5.39 -19.90 -30.38
C ALA A 150 6.14 -20.55 -29.20
N THR A 151 7.36 -20.09 -28.92
CA THR A 151 8.24 -20.70 -27.91
C THR A 151 8.75 -19.70 -26.87
N VAL A 152 9.22 -20.19 -25.72
CA VAL A 152 9.87 -19.36 -24.69
C VAL A 152 11.18 -18.75 -25.21
N ALA A 153 11.92 -19.50 -26.05
CA ALA A 153 13.18 -19.05 -26.65
C ALA A 153 12.99 -17.96 -27.72
N GLU A 154 11.85 -17.95 -28.42
CA GLU A 154 11.46 -16.83 -29.28
C GLU A 154 11.05 -15.61 -28.43
N ALA A 155 10.26 -15.84 -27.39
CA ALA A 155 9.72 -14.79 -26.53
C ALA A 155 10.78 -14.06 -25.68
N SER A 156 11.84 -14.75 -25.25
CA SER A 156 12.95 -14.11 -24.51
C SER A 156 13.74 -13.12 -25.37
N LEU A 157 13.63 -13.19 -26.71
CA LEU A 157 14.24 -12.27 -27.67
C LEU A 157 13.32 -11.07 -27.99
N ARG A 158 12.30 -10.79 -27.16
CA ARG A 158 11.26 -9.77 -27.43
C ARG A 158 10.91 -8.97 -26.16
N PRO A 159 10.82 -7.63 -26.22
CA PRO A 159 10.58 -6.79 -25.04
C PRO A 159 9.17 -6.94 -24.44
N ASP A 160 8.20 -7.46 -25.20
CA ASP A 160 6.85 -7.83 -24.71
C ASP A 160 6.65 -9.35 -24.60
N GLY A 161 7.70 -10.17 -24.70
CA GLY A 161 7.57 -11.62 -24.84
C GLY A 161 7.37 -12.39 -23.53
N LEU A 162 7.94 -11.93 -22.41
CA LEU A 162 7.85 -12.60 -21.11
C LEU A 162 7.23 -11.71 -20.04
N ALA A 163 6.57 -12.33 -19.06
CA ALA A 163 6.12 -11.69 -17.83
C ALA A 163 6.36 -12.64 -16.66
N VAL A 164 6.97 -12.16 -15.58
CA VAL A 164 7.29 -12.96 -14.38
C VAL A 164 6.50 -12.45 -13.19
N LEU A 165 5.91 -13.35 -12.42
CA LEU A 165 5.38 -13.05 -11.09
C LEU A 165 6.41 -13.49 -10.06
N GLY A 166 7.06 -12.54 -9.39
CA GLY A 166 7.87 -12.79 -8.19
C GLY A 166 7.00 -12.90 -6.94
N VAL A 167 7.24 -13.93 -6.14
CA VAL A 167 6.50 -14.24 -4.92
C VAL A 167 7.49 -14.53 -3.80
N MET A 168 7.54 -13.66 -2.80
CA MET A 168 8.45 -13.80 -1.66
C MET A 168 7.95 -14.84 -0.67
N LEU A 169 8.84 -15.71 -0.21
CA LEU A 169 8.60 -16.68 0.84
C LEU A 169 9.56 -16.40 2.00
N GLN A 170 9.01 -16.32 3.21
CA GLN A 170 9.79 -16.12 4.43
C GLN A 170 9.76 -17.39 5.28
N ALA A 171 10.93 -17.87 5.71
CA ALA A 171 11.04 -18.93 6.69
C ALA A 171 10.63 -18.39 8.07
N VAL A 172 9.79 -19.15 8.78
CA VAL A 172 9.28 -18.79 10.11
C VAL A 172 9.51 -19.94 11.09
N PRO A 173 10.01 -19.69 12.31
CA PRO A 173 10.37 -20.74 13.28
C PRO A 173 9.14 -21.40 13.93
N THR A 174 7.92 -21.05 13.51
CA THR A 174 6.66 -21.62 14.01
C THR A 174 5.63 -21.56 12.89
N LEU A 175 4.84 -22.62 12.71
CA LEU A 175 3.82 -22.70 11.66
C LEU A 175 2.63 -21.77 11.96
N ILE A 176 2.68 -20.55 11.41
CA ILE A 176 1.60 -19.54 11.54
C ILE A 176 0.43 -19.82 10.58
N SER A 177 0.67 -20.60 9.52
CA SER A 177 -0.32 -21.02 8.52
C SER A 177 0.20 -22.23 7.72
N THR A 178 -0.70 -23.02 7.13
CA THR A 178 -0.35 -24.22 6.35
C THR A 178 -0.56 -24.00 4.85
N HIS A 179 0.52 -24.07 4.07
CA HIS A 179 0.50 -23.82 2.63
C HIS A 179 0.56 -25.12 1.83
N PHE A 180 -0.58 -25.81 1.74
CA PHE A 180 -0.69 -27.16 1.15
C PHE A 180 0.08 -27.37 -0.17
N GLY A 181 0.01 -26.44 -1.13
CA GLY A 181 0.73 -26.54 -2.40
C GLY A 181 2.24 -26.30 -2.28
N LEU A 182 2.64 -25.21 -1.63
CA LEU A 182 4.06 -24.92 -1.36
C LEU A 182 4.73 -26.03 -0.54
N ASN A 183 4.09 -26.55 0.51
CA ASN A 183 4.62 -27.66 1.29
C ASN A 183 4.88 -28.88 0.39
N ARG A 184 3.90 -29.31 -0.44
CA ARG A 184 4.07 -30.42 -1.39
C ARG A 184 5.22 -30.24 -2.39
N ILE A 185 5.65 -29.01 -2.64
CA ILE A 185 6.80 -28.67 -3.48
C ILE A 185 8.10 -28.70 -2.65
N LEU A 186 8.12 -28.04 -1.49
CA LEU A 186 9.30 -27.95 -0.62
C LEU A 186 9.70 -29.31 -0.04
N ASP A 187 8.72 -30.16 0.31
CA ASP A 187 8.89 -31.55 0.77
C ASP A 187 9.62 -32.44 -0.27
N ARG A 188 9.75 -31.98 -1.53
CA ARG A 188 10.38 -32.69 -2.65
C ARG A 188 11.80 -32.23 -2.95
N LEU A 189 12.23 -31.06 -2.47
CA LEU A 189 13.59 -30.55 -2.68
C LEU A 189 14.71 -31.52 -2.23
N PRO A 190 14.58 -32.28 -1.11
CA PRO A 190 15.60 -33.28 -0.73
C PRO A 190 15.78 -34.43 -1.72
N GLN A 191 14.91 -34.57 -2.74
CA GLN A 191 14.97 -35.62 -3.75
C GLN A 191 15.68 -35.16 -5.04
N VAL A 192 16.04 -33.87 -5.17
CA VAL A 192 16.66 -33.28 -6.37
C VAL A 192 18.01 -32.59 -6.07
N ILE A 193 18.86 -33.26 -5.27
CA ILE A 193 20.13 -32.69 -4.79
C ILE A 193 21.21 -32.62 -5.89
N ARG A 194 21.24 -33.57 -6.83
CA ARG A 194 22.26 -33.63 -7.89
C ARG A 194 21.83 -32.81 -9.11
N ASP A 195 22.79 -32.29 -9.86
CA ASP A 195 22.53 -31.73 -11.19
C ASP A 195 21.80 -32.76 -12.08
N GLN A 196 20.89 -32.25 -12.92
CA GLN A 196 19.93 -32.98 -13.76
C GLN A 196 19.00 -33.97 -13.03
N SER A 197 19.08 -34.12 -11.70
CA SER A 197 18.16 -34.99 -10.96
C SER A 197 16.74 -34.41 -10.89
N SER A 198 15.74 -35.29 -10.97
CA SER A 198 14.33 -34.92 -11.07
C SER A 198 13.45 -35.77 -10.15
N THR A 199 12.34 -35.20 -9.68
CA THR A 199 11.32 -35.89 -8.87
C THR A 199 9.90 -35.51 -9.27
N MET A 200 8.95 -36.39 -8.97
CA MET A 200 7.52 -36.20 -9.22
C MET A 200 6.81 -35.61 -8.01
N ILE A 201 6.11 -34.50 -8.22
CA ILE A 201 5.19 -33.91 -7.25
C ILE A 201 3.81 -34.50 -7.53
N ALA A 202 3.33 -35.33 -6.59
CA ALA A 202 2.13 -36.15 -6.77
C ALA A 202 0.83 -35.46 -6.33
N GLY A 203 -0.26 -35.83 -7.02
CA GLY A 203 -1.61 -35.30 -6.80
C GLY A 203 -1.84 -33.96 -7.51
N GLN A 204 -3.09 -33.47 -7.43
CA GLN A 204 -3.49 -32.24 -8.13
C GLN A 204 -3.11 -30.99 -7.33
N LEU A 205 -2.53 -30.02 -8.02
CA LEU A 205 -2.19 -28.68 -7.53
C LEU A 205 -2.75 -27.64 -8.49
N THR A 206 -3.22 -26.51 -7.96
CA THR A 206 -3.59 -25.33 -8.75
C THR A 206 -2.49 -24.27 -8.63
N MET A 207 -2.44 -23.31 -9.56
CA MET A 207 -1.50 -22.18 -9.45
C MET A 207 -1.74 -21.34 -8.18
N ASN A 208 -2.97 -21.30 -7.67
CA ASN A 208 -3.30 -20.60 -6.42
C ASN A 208 -2.68 -21.25 -5.18
N ASP A 209 -2.41 -22.56 -5.20
CA ASP A 209 -1.82 -23.26 -4.04
C ASP A 209 -0.32 -22.97 -3.89
N LEU A 210 0.29 -22.34 -4.91
CA LEU A 210 1.65 -21.82 -4.91
C LEU A 210 1.76 -20.44 -4.21
N LEU A 211 0.64 -19.73 -3.97
CA LEU A 211 0.64 -18.30 -3.65
C LEU A 211 0.52 -17.94 -2.15
N GLY A 212 0.97 -18.80 -1.23
CA GLY A 212 1.43 -18.41 0.12
C GLY A 212 0.59 -17.42 0.95
N ARG A 213 -0.67 -17.75 1.25
CA ARG A 213 -1.73 -16.95 1.94
C ARG A 213 -1.34 -16.27 3.30
N ILE A 214 -0.53 -15.19 3.33
CA ILE A 214 0.02 -14.53 4.56
C ILE A 214 -0.19 -12.98 4.60
N PRO A 215 -0.58 -12.34 5.76
CA PRO A 215 -0.47 -10.86 6.01
C PRO A 215 0.43 -10.34 7.22
N THR A 216 -0.01 -9.42 8.13
CA THR A 216 0.75 -8.18 8.59
C THR A 216 0.99 -7.76 10.12
N GLY A 217 2.07 -7.06 10.59
CA GLY A 217 2.41 -6.43 11.97
C GLY A 217 3.66 -5.43 12.01
N ARG A 218 4.00 -4.40 12.86
CA ARG A 218 3.51 -3.51 14.00
C ARG A 218 4.09 -2.01 13.94
N PHE A 219 3.48 -0.99 14.63
CA PHE A 219 3.99 0.38 15.13
C PHE A 219 4.41 1.56 14.15
N TYR A 220 4.63 2.89 14.46
CA TYR A 220 4.23 3.94 15.49
C TYR A 220 4.68 5.44 15.14
N SER A 221 4.09 6.54 15.72
CA SER A 221 4.57 7.98 15.94
C SER A 221 3.83 9.28 15.38
N TYR A 222 3.69 10.33 16.23
CA TYR A 222 3.42 11.82 16.11
C TYR A 222 2.36 12.49 15.17
N ASN A 223 1.94 13.73 15.54
CA ASN A 223 1.08 14.71 14.81
C ASN A 223 -0.31 14.24 14.31
N ALA A 224 -1.22 13.90 15.22
CA ALA A 224 -2.60 13.45 14.93
C ALA A 224 -2.72 12.25 13.94
N ASN A 225 -1.57 11.68 13.52
CA ASN A 225 -1.48 10.56 12.61
C ASN A 225 -1.89 9.28 13.35
N ILE A 226 -2.90 8.58 12.84
CA ILE A 226 -3.13 7.18 13.18
C ILE A 226 -2.06 6.38 12.47
N VAL A 227 -0.90 6.21 13.11
CA VAL A 227 0.14 5.32 12.57
C VAL A 227 -0.41 3.91 12.58
N LEU A 228 -0.47 3.32 11.39
CA LEU A 228 -1.12 2.06 11.15
C LEU A 228 -0.25 0.95 11.74
N PRO A 229 -0.70 0.25 12.80
CA PRO A 229 -0.16 -1.05 13.05
C PRO A 229 -0.51 -1.86 11.80
N PRO A 230 0.47 -2.49 11.17
CA PRO A 230 0.18 -3.55 10.25
C PRO A 230 -0.53 -4.67 11.03
N THR A 231 -1.46 -5.37 10.37
CA THR A 231 -2.69 -5.88 11.02
C THR A 231 -2.51 -7.05 12.04
N ASN A 232 -2.67 -8.32 11.66
CA ASN A 232 -2.74 -9.47 12.59
C ASN A 232 -1.68 -10.60 12.43
N ASN A 233 -0.77 -10.57 11.44
CA ASN A 233 -0.13 -11.80 10.90
C ASN A 233 1.33 -11.74 10.32
N GLY A 234 2.09 -10.63 10.34
CA GLY A 234 3.46 -10.58 9.71
C GLY A 234 3.94 -9.25 9.07
N GLN A 235 3.80 -9.11 7.73
CA GLN A 235 4.06 -8.01 6.75
C GLN A 235 3.48 -6.58 7.05
N ARG A 236 3.44 -5.65 6.08
CA ARG A 236 2.60 -4.42 6.11
C ARG A 236 1.38 -4.44 5.18
N ALA A 237 0.30 -3.73 5.56
CA ALA A 237 -0.82 -3.48 4.64
C ALA A 237 -0.30 -2.62 3.50
N SER A 238 -0.66 -2.89 2.26
CA SER A 238 0.03 -2.28 1.12
C SER A 238 -0.87 -2.08 -0.11
N ILE A 239 -0.41 -1.20 -1.00
CA ILE A 239 -1.01 -0.91 -2.30
C ILE A 239 0.03 -1.07 -3.41
N GLN A 240 -0.42 -1.41 -4.61
CA GLN A 240 0.43 -1.59 -5.80
C GLN A 240 -0.38 -1.37 -7.09
N GLY A 241 0.29 -1.01 -8.17
CA GLY A 241 -0.33 -0.75 -9.47
C GLY A 241 -1.02 0.63 -9.57
N GLY A 242 -1.90 0.79 -10.56
CA GLY A 242 -2.37 2.12 -10.96
C GLY A 242 -1.22 2.88 -11.64
N LEU A 243 -0.71 3.94 -11.00
CA LEU A 243 0.52 4.64 -11.41
C LEU A 243 1.74 4.32 -10.53
N LEU A 244 1.59 3.47 -9.51
CA LEU A 244 2.65 3.20 -8.53
C LEU A 244 3.76 2.31 -9.13
N PRO A 245 5.04 2.70 -9.05
CA PRO A 245 6.17 1.95 -9.64
C PRO A 245 6.62 0.72 -8.83
N GLY A 246 5.77 0.24 -7.92
CA GLY A 246 6.05 -0.89 -7.02
C GLY A 246 4.99 -1.01 -5.92
N THR A 247 5.34 -1.76 -4.87
CA THR A 247 4.56 -1.87 -3.63
C THR A 247 4.80 -0.65 -2.75
N PHE A 248 3.74 -0.11 -2.15
CA PHE A 248 3.80 0.95 -1.14
C PHE A 248 3.11 0.46 0.13
N GLU A 249 3.81 0.51 1.26
CA GLU A 249 3.36 0.05 2.56
C GLU A 249 2.66 1.16 3.34
N ALA A 250 1.46 0.89 3.82
CA ALA A 250 0.69 1.79 4.65
C ALA A 250 1.45 2.09 5.95
N ASP A 251 1.60 3.39 6.20
CA ASP A 251 2.36 3.92 7.33
C ASP A 251 1.42 4.64 8.30
N SER A 252 0.68 5.64 7.83
CA SER A 252 -0.05 6.57 8.68
C SER A 252 -1.34 7.09 8.04
N VAL A 253 -2.27 7.57 8.87
CA VAL A 253 -3.52 8.21 8.43
C VAL A 253 -3.71 9.54 9.13
N HIS A 254 -3.99 10.62 8.41
CA HIS A 254 -4.34 11.91 8.98
C HIS A 254 -5.51 12.58 8.26
N PHE A 255 -5.96 13.70 8.83
CA PHE A 255 -7.17 14.41 8.42
C PHE A 255 -6.92 15.91 8.31
N HIS A 256 -7.56 16.54 7.32
CA HIS A 256 -7.65 17.98 7.14
C HIS A 256 -9.13 18.38 7.12
N TRP A 257 -9.50 19.43 7.85
CA TRP A 257 -10.89 19.79 8.10
C TRP A 257 -11.10 21.31 8.18
N GLY A 258 -12.34 21.73 7.99
CA GLY A 258 -12.74 23.14 8.04
C GLY A 258 -13.07 23.60 9.46
N SER A 259 -14.28 24.13 9.62
CA SER A 259 -14.84 24.58 10.91
C SER A 259 -16.35 24.32 10.93
N ALA A 260 -17.07 24.81 11.93
CA ALA A 260 -18.53 24.82 11.90
C ALA A 260 -19.11 25.46 10.62
N ASN A 261 -18.43 26.47 10.06
CA ASN A 261 -18.94 27.32 8.97
C ASN A 261 -18.14 27.22 7.67
N SER A 262 -17.14 26.34 7.61
CA SER A 262 -16.25 26.18 6.45
C SER A 262 -15.94 24.71 6.18
N ARG A 263 -15.62 24.40 4.92
CA ARG A 263 -15.15 23.09 4.46
C ARG A 263 -13.64 23.08 4.34
N GLY A 264 -12.99 21.94 4.60
CA GLY A 264 -11.53 21.86 4.68
C GLY A 264 -10.89 20.62 4.10
N SER A 265 -11.52 19.95 3.13
CA SER A 265 -10.75 19.12 2.21
C SER A 265 -9.70 19.98 1.52
N GLU A 266 -8.48 19.47 1.40
CA GLU A 266 -7.35 20.15 0.78
C GLU A 266 -7.55 20.24 -0.73
N HIS A 267 -7.89 19.11 -1.36
CA HIS A 267 -8.22 19.03 -2.77
C HIS A 267 -9.65 19.52 -3.03
N LEU A 268 -9.86 20.02 -4.25
CA LEU A 268 -11.20 20.27 -4.83
C LEU A 268 -11.45 19.24 -5.93
N ILE A 269 -12.62 18.58 -5.91
CA ILE A 269 -13.07 17.68 -6.99
C ILE A 269 -14.20 18.37 -7.74
N ASN A 270 -14.04 18.56 -9.06
CA ASN A 270 -14.98 19.26 -9.94
C ASN A 270 -15.38 20.68 -9.46
N GLY A 271 -14.55 21.30 -8.60
CA GLY A 271 -14.82 22.59 -7.96
C GLY A 271 -15.47 22.50 -6.57
N GLN A 272 -15.90 21.32 -6.12
CA GLN A 272 -16.41 21.09 -4.78
C GLN A 272 -15.27 20.84 -3.78
N ARG A 273 -15.28 21.58 -2.66
CA ARG A 273 -14.56 21.23 -1.41
C ARG A 273 -15.48 20.40 -0.52
N TYR A 274 -14.93 19.47 0.25
CA TYR A 274 -15.61 18.58 1.20
C TYR A 274 -15.28 18.97 2.65
N ASP A 275 -16.08 18.51 3.60
CA ASP A 275 -16.04 19.00 4.99
C ASP A 275 -14.76 18.54 5.73
N VAL A 276 -14.33 17.30 5.48
CA VAL A 276 -13.04 16.71 5.91
C VAL A 276 -12.43 15.93 4.74
N GLU A 277 -11.10 15.86 4.69
CA GLU A 277 -10.32 14.97 3.81
C GLU A 277 -9.39 14.12 4.67
N MET A 278 -9.26 12.83 4.33
CA MET A 278 -8.36 11.90 4.99
C MET A 278 -7.30 11.41 4.02
N HIS A 279 -6.03 11.46 4.42
CA HIS A 279 -4.92 10.85 3.71
C HIS A 279 -4.52 9.56 4.40
N ILE A 280 -4.37 8.47 3.64
CA ILE A 280 -3.65 7.27 4.06
C ILE A 280 -2.30 7.28 3.37
N VAL A 281 -1.26 7.68 4.11
CA VAL A 281 0.12 7.74 3.63
C VAL A 281 0.72 6.34 3.59
N HIS A 282 1.36 6.03 2.46
CA HIS A 282 2.09 4.80 2.24
C HIS A 282 3.53 5.14 1.82
N LYS A 283 4.51 4.48 2.44
CA LYS A 283 5.93 4.54 2.07
C LYS A 283 6.17 3.59 0.90
N ASN A 284 6.81 4.02 -0.20
CA ASN A 284 7.34 3.09 -1.22
C ASN A 284 8.14 2.01 -0.49
N ALA A 285 7.94 0.75 -0.87
CA ALA A 285 8.60 -0.35 -0.20
C ALA A 285 10.09 -0.09 -0.09
N ARG A 286 10.76 0.20 -1.21
CA ARG A 286 12.22 0.29 -1.40
C ARG A 286 13.02 1.00 -0.30
N TYR A 287 12.47 2.02 0.34
CA TYR A 287 13.15 2.83 1.37
C TYR A 287 12.88 2.30 2.78
N ALA A 288 13.86 2.40 3.67
CA ALA A 288 13.74 1.92 5.04
C ALA A 288 12.77 2.77 5.90
N THR A 289 12.67 4.06 5.62
CA THR A 289 11.87 5.02 6.42
C THR A 289 11.08 6.01 5.57
N VAL A 290 10.04 6.61 6.15
CA VAL A 290 9.29 7.72 5.53
C VAL A 290 10.18 8.93 5.26
N ALA A 291 11.18 9.20 6.12
CA ALA A 291 12.12 10.32 5.96
C ALA A 291 13.16 10.10 4.86
N GLU A 292 13.55 8.85 4.59
CA GLU A 292 14.35 8.51 3.40
C GLU A 292 13.48 8.62 2.14
N ALA A 293 12.25 8.11 2.22
CA ALA A 293 11.30 8.11 1.12
C ALA A 293 10.88 9.52 0.68
N SER A 294 10.60 10.44 1.61
CA SER A 294 10.19 11.81 1.27
C SER A 294 11.23 12.56 0.42
N LEU A 295 12.50 12.15 0.47
CA LEU A 295 13.62 12.66 -0.34
C LEU A 295 13.70 12.02 -1.74
N ARG A 296 12.65 11.35 -2.24
CA ARG A 296 12.63 10.62 -3.52
C ARG A 296 11.32 10.87 -4.28
N PRO A 297 11.33 11.10 -5.61
CA PRO A 297 10.12 11.42 -6.37
C PRO A 297 9.11 10.26 -6.47
N ASP A 298 9.57 9.01 -6.36
CA ASP A 298 8.72 7.81 -6.21
C ASP A 298 8.54 7.39 -4.74
N GLY A 299 8.86 8.26 -3.78
CA GLY A 299 9.00 7.92 -2.37
C GLY A 299 7.73 7.53 -1.64
N LEU A 300 6.64 8.26 -1.84
CA LEU A 300 5.42 8.15 -1.05
C LEU A 300 4.20 8.00 -1.96
N ALA A 301 3.11 7.46 -1.41
CA ALA A 301 1.80 7.46 -2.04
C ALA A 301 0.72 7.82 -1.02
N ALA A 302 -0.30 8.56 -1.44
CA ALA A 302 -1.39 8.98 -0.58
C ALA A 302 -2.74 8.55 -1.18
N LEU A 303 -3.48 7.70 -0.47
CA LEU A 303 -4.89 7.48 -0.77
C LEU A 303 -5.70 8.58 -0.11
N THR A 304 -6.45 9.34 -0.89
CA THR A 304 -7.31 10.41 -0.38
C THR A 304 -8.78 10.00 -0.38
N VAL A 305 -9.42 10.15 0.77
CA VAL A 305 -10.85 9.89 0.98
C VAL A 305 -11.54 11.19 1.39
N MET A 306 -12.59 11.57 0.64
CA MET A 306 -13.41 12.74 0.94
C MET A 306 -14.53 12.40 1.93
N PHE A 307 -14.85 13.33 2.83
CA PHE A 307 -15.92 13.19 3.81
C PHE A 307 -16.92 14.34 3.70
N GLN A 308 -18.20 14.01 3.55
CA GLN A 308 -19.31 14.96 3.46
C GLN A 308 -20.17 14.93 4.72
N ALA A 309 -20.44 16.10 5.29
CA ALA A 309 -21.40 16.27 6.38
C ALA A 309 -22.83 16.08 5.87
N VAL A 310 -23.63 15.29 6.61
CA VAL A 310 -25.06 15.10 6.38
C VAL A 310 -25.87 15.29 7.67
N PRO A 311 -27.19 15.56 7.59
CA PRO A 311 -28.05 15.64 8.78
C PRO A 311 -28.18 14.29 9.50
N SER A 312 -28.33 13.21 8.73
CA SER A 312 -28.51 11.84 9.21
C SER A 312 -27.94 10.82 8.22
N LEU A 313 -27.82 9.56 8.65
CA LEU A 313 -27.44 8.42 7.80
C LEU A 313 -28.44 7.29 7.97
N SER A 314 -28.60 6.47 6.92
CA SER A 314 -29.28 5.18 6.95
C SER A 314 -28.36 4.00 7.34
N SER A 315 -27.05 4.22 7.45
CA SER A 315 -26.06 3.18 7.74
C SER A 315 -24.91 3.70 8.61
N THR A 316 -24.23 2.79 9.31
CA THR A 316 -23.20 3.13 10.31
C THR A 316 -21.80 2.75 9.83
N HIS A 317 -20.90 3.74 9.69
CA HIS A 317 -19.48 3.52 9.41
C HIS A 317 -18.73 3.07 10.69
N PHE A 318 -18.97 1.85 11.15
CA PHE A 318 -18.51 1.35 12.45
C PHE A 318 -17.01 1.56 12.75
N GLY A 319 -16.11 1.33 11.78
CA GLY A 319 -14.68 1.51 12.01
C GLY A 319 -14.23 2.98 12.05
N LEU A 320 -14.82 3.85 11.23
CA LEU A 320 -14.60 5.30 11.35
C LEU A 320 -15.15 5.84 12.67
N ASN A 321 -16.31 5.35 13.14
CA ASN A 321 -16.80 5.71 14.46
C ASN A 321 -15.82 5.31 15.58
N ARG A 322 -15.20 4.10 15.53
CA ARG A 322 -14.14 3.72 16.50
C ARG A 322 -12.98 4.70 16.58
N ILE A 323 -12.69 5.43 15.50
CA ILE A 323 -11.69 6.49 15.43
C ILE A 323 -12.27 7.81 15.93
N LEU A 324 -13.39 8.27 15.39
CA LEU A 324 -13.97 9.57 15.69
C LEU A 324 -14.52 9.65 17.11
N ASP A 325 -14.94 8.54 17.71
CA ASP A 325 -15.31 8.43 19.14
C ASP A 325 -14.09 8.49 20.07
N ARG A 326 -12.87 8.62 19.53
CA ARG A 326 -11.62 8.85 20.29
C ARG A 326 -11.11 10.29 20.22
N LEU A 327 -11.56 11.12 19.27
CA LEU A 327 -11.14 12.54 19.17
C LEU A 327 -11.32 13.33 20.49
N PRO A 328 -12.42 13.17 21.27
CA PRO A 328 -12.56 13.86 22.57
C PRO A 328 -11.53 13.45 23.63
N GLN A 329 -10.74 12.40 23.40
CA GLN A 329 -9.66 11.94 24.28
C GLN A 329 -8.29 12.51 23.85
N VAL A 330 -8.20 13.19 22.70
CA VAL A 330 -6.96 13.76 22.13
C VAL A 330 -7.08 15.24 21.79
N ILE A 331 -7.89 15.98 22.57
CA ILE A 331 -8.19 17.41 22.37
C ILE A 331 -6.94 18.31 22.38
N ARG A 332 -5.88 17.94 23.11
CA ARG A 332 -4.67 18.77 23.25
C ARG A 332 -3.58 18.31 22.29
N ASP A 333 -2.76 19.24 21.80
CA ASP A 333 -1.50 18.91 21.15
C ASP A 333 -0.67 17.90 21.97
N GLN A 334 0.06 17.03 21.26
CA GLN A 334 0.87 15.91 21.76
C GLN A 334 0.13 14.84 22.58
N SER A 335 -1.18 14.99 22.81
CA SER A 335 -1.98 13.95 23.49
C SER A 335 -2.31 12.78 22.55
N SER A 336 -2.48 11.59 23.12
CA SER A 336 -2.70 10.35 22.37
C SER A 336 -3.61 9.37 23.13
N THR A 337 -4.28 8.49 22.39
CA THR A 337 -5.17 7.46 22.95
C THR A 337 -5.13 6.18 22.11
N MET A 338 -5.56 5.06 22.68
CA MET A 338 -5.65 3.78 21.99
C MET A 338 -7.03 3.60 21.35
N ILE A 339 -7.06 3.42 20.03
CA ILE A 339 -8.26 2.98 19.31
C ILE A 339 -8.44 1.48 19.57
N ALA A 340 -9.42 1.11 20.40
CA ALA A 340 -9.61 -0.27 20.84
C ALA A 340 -10.44 -1.12 19.86
N GLY A 341 -10.00 -2.37 19.67
CA GLY A 341 -10.61 -3.35 18.76
C GLY A 341 -9.89 -3.41 17.40
N GLN A 342 -10.41 -4.26 16.50
CA GLN A 342 -9.85 -4.43 15.15
C GLN A 342 -10.42 -3.40 14.17
N LEU A 343 -9.60 -3.01 13.19
CA LEU A 343 -9.94 -2.18 12.05
C LEU A 343 -9.32 -2.79 10.78
N THR A 344 -10.02 -2.69 9.65
CA THR A 344 -9.47 -3.04 8.33
C THR A 344 -9.20 -1.78 7.49
N MET A 345 -8.37 -1.89 6.45
CA MET A 345 -8.18 -0.79 5.49
C MET A 345 -9.50 -0.37 4.82
N ASN A 346 -10.43 -1.32 4.60
CA ASN A 346 -11.74 -1.02 4.05
C ASN A 346 -12.63 -0.21 5.02
N ASP A 347 -12.41 -0.35 6.33
CA ASP A 347 -13.09 0.46 7.32
C ASP A 347 -12.56 1.90 7.36
N LEU A 348 -11.25 2.11 7.20
CA LEU A 348 -10.63 3.44 7.05
C LEU A 348 -11.15 4.14 5.80
N LEU A 349 -11.23 3.42 4.67
CA LEU A 349 -11.84 3.89 3.43
C LEU A 349 -13.37 4.13 3.54
N GLY A 350 -13.98 3.93 4.71
CA GLY A 350 -15.41 4.07 4.93
C GLY A 350 -16.27 3.14 4.06
N ARG A 351 -15.65 2.14 3.41
CA ARG A 351 -16.25 1.20 2.45
C ARG A 351 -16.80 1.84 1.17
N ILE A 352 -16.23 2.97 0.73
CA ILE A 352 -16.58 3.60 -0.56
C ILE A 352 -16.17 2.73 -1.77
N PRO A 353 -16.78 2.94 -2.95
CA PRO A 353 -16.27 2.38 -4.21
C PRO A 353 -14.88 2.92 -4.57
N THR A 354 -13.84 2.10 -4.41
CA THR A 354 -12.46 2.43 -4.85
C THR A 354 -12.23 2.25 -6.36
N GLY A 355 -13.31 2.13 -7.14
CA GLY A 355 -13.28 1.92 -8.58
C GLY A 355 -12.86 3.17 -9.37
N ARG A 356 -13.23 4.35 -8.89
CA ARG A 356 -13.03 5.64 -9.55
C ARG A 356 -12.08 6.50 -8.74
N PHE A 357 -10.99 6.93 -9.36
CA PHE A 357 -10.05 7.87 -8.74
C PHE A 357 -9.37 8.78 -9.77
N TYR A 358 -8.93 9.95 -9.32
CA TYR A 358 -7.86 10.69 -9.97
C TYR A 358 -6.50 10.19 -9.45
N ALA A 359 -5.46 10.24 -10.28
CA ALA A 359 -4.09 9.97 -9.86
C ALA A 359 -3.11 10.96 -10.52
N TYR A 360 -2.15 11.48 -9.75
CA TYR A 360 -1.17 12.46 -10.22
C TYR A 360 0.07 12.48 -9.30
N SER A 361 1.20 12.97 -9.82
CA SER A 361 2.43 13.19 -9.03
C SER A 361 2.42 14.57 -8.36
N GLY A 362 2.63 14.60 -7.04
CA GLY A 362 2.47 15.78 -6.21
C GLY A 362 3.45 15.84 -5.03
N SER A 363 3.15 16.70 -4.07
CA SER A 363 3.96 16.89 -2.87
C SER A 363 3.25 16.43 -1.60
N LEU A 364 3.99 16.42 -0.48
CA LEU A 364 3.38 16.57 0.84
C LEU A 364 2.61 17.89 0.91
N THR A 365 1.50 17.93 1.64
CA THR A 365 0.66 19.12 1.83
C THR A 365 0.99 19.91 3.11
N THR A 366 2.05 19.49 3.81
CA THR A 366 2.64 20.14 4.98
C THR A 366 4.16 20.26 4.79
N PRO A 367 4.86 21.17 5.50
CA PRO A 367 6.32 21.31 5.41
C PRO A 367 7.04 19.99 5.72
N ASP A 368 8.10 19.64 5.00
CA ASP A 368 8.87 20.41 4.02
C ASP A 368 8.24 20.59 2.62
N CYS A 369 7.04 20.05 2.40
CA CYS A 369 6.35 20.01 1.11
C CYS A 369 7.16 19.30 -0.01
N ALA A 370 7.94 18.27 0.33
CA ALA A 370 8.72 17.50 -0.65
C ALA A 370 7.85 16.91 -1.78
N GLU A 371 8.38 16.94 -3.00
CA GLU A 371 7.69 16.54 -4.25
C GLU A 371 7.82 15.02 -4.50
N SER A 372 7.37 14.23 -3.52
CA SER A 372 7.61 12.79 -3.40
C SER A 372 6.34 11.94 -3.39
N VAL A 373 5.15 12.52 -3.61
CA VAL A 373 3.86 11.85 -3.34
C VAL A 373 3.11 11.49 -4.63
N SER A 374 2.88 10.19 -4.83
CA SER A 374 1.92 9.67 -5.81
C SER A 374 0.51 9.71 -5.21
N TRP A 375 -0.29 10.69 -5.62
CA TRP A 375 -1.66 10.87 -5.12
C TRP A 375 -2.65 9.94 -5.82
N ILE A 376 -3.59 9.37 -5.07
CA ILE A 376 -4.73 8.59 -5.54
C ILE A 376 -5.98 9.11 -4.82
N VAL A 377 -6.77 9.95 -5.50
CA VAL A 377 -7.92 10.65 -4.92
C VAL A 377 -9.23 10.02 -5.39
N PHE A 378 -9.94 9.35 -4.50
CA PHE A 378 -11.22 8.71 -4.83
C PHE A 378 -12.30 9.75 -5.13
N LEU A 379 -13.15 9.45 -6.13
CA LEU A 379 -14.27 10.33 -6.50
C LEU A 379 -15.49 10.16 -5.58
N ASP A 380 -15.66 8.95 -5.03
CA ASP A 380 -16.72 8.64 -4.08
C ASP A 380 -16.33 9.12 -2.67
N SER A 381 -17.30 9.67 -1.93
CA SER A 381 -17.07 10.28 -0.61
C SER A 381 -17.82 9.57 0.50
N VAL A 382 -17.17 9.41 1.66
CA VAL A 382 -17.81 8.97 2.90
C VAL A 382 -18.82 10.03 3.34
N ARG A 383 -19.99 9.62 3.83
CA ARG A 383 -21.00 10.54 4.39
C ARG A 383 -21.05 10.33 5.89
N LEU A 384 -20.95 11.40 6.69
CA LEU A 384 -21.00 11.32 8.16
C LEU A 384 -22.01 12.31 8.74
N PRO A 385 -22.70 11.98 9.85
CA PRO A 385 -23.54 12.94 10.54
C PRO A 385 -22.69 14.14 10.98
N ARG A 386 -23.17 15.38 10.83
CA ARG A 386 -22.40 16.59 11.18
C ARG A 386 -21.81 16.55 12.60
N ARG A 387 -22.49 15.90 13.56
CA ARG A 387 -22.01 15.66 14.94
C ARG A 387 -20.76 14.77 15.08
N GLN A 388 -20.43 13.94 14.09
CA GLN A 388 -19.18 13.17 14.06
C GLN A 388 -18.01 14.01 13.53
N ILE A 389 -18.28 14.88 12.55
CA ILE A 389 -17.28 15.83 12.02
C ILE A 389 -17.00 16.97 13.02
N ALA A 390 -18.01 17.40 13.79
CA ALA A 390 -17.87 18.49 14.76
C ALA A 390 -16.72 18.30 15.76
N LYS A 391 -16.44 17.04 16.14
CA LYS A 391 -15.36 16.66 17.07
C LYS A 391 -13.95 17.03 16.62
N PHE A 392 -13.75 17.30 15.32
CA PHE A 392 -12.48 17.82 14.83
C PHE A 392 -12.28 19.29 15.20
N TRP A 393 -13.36 20.07 15.36
CA TRP A 393 -13.31 21.49 15.72
C TRP A 393 -12.99 21.72 17.21
N ASP A 394 -13.15 20.68 18.04
CA ASP A 394 -12.82 20.69 19.47
C ASP A 394 -11.32 20.46 19.75
N LEU A 395 -10.53 20.10 18.72
CA LEU A 395 -9.08 19.86 18.85
C LEU A 395 -8.31 21.18 18.94
N LEU A 396 -7.16 21.16 19.62
CA LEU A 396 -6.32 22.34 19.88
C LEU A 396 -4.89 22.19 19.33
N ASP A 397 -4.30 23.29 18.86
CA ASP A 397 -2.91 23.35 18.43
C ASP A 397 -1.91 23.54 19.61
N GLU A 398 -0.61 23.64 19.30
CA GLU A 398 0.46 23.88 20.31
C GLU A 398 0.27 25.19 21.09
N ARG A 399 -0.44 26.17 20.51
CA ARG A 399 -0.77 27.48 21.10
C ARG A 399 -2.06 27.41 21.95
N ARG A 400 -2.70 26.24 22.01
CA ARG A 400 -4.01 25.97 22.63
C ARG A 400 -5.18 26.70 21.95
N LEU A 401 -5.02 27.10 20.70
CA LEU A 401 -6.09 27.66 19.88
C LEU A 401 -6.86 26.52 19.18
N PRO A 402 -8.14 26.70 18.83
CA PRO A 402 -8.89 25.71 18.05
C PRO A 402 -8.18 25.38 16.73
N LEU A 403 -7.81 24.12 16.55
CA LEU A 403 -7.22 23.60 15.31
C LEU A 403 -8.35 23.45 14.29
N ILE A 404 -8.67 24.53 13.58
CA ILE A 404 -9.69 24.59 12.53
C ILE A 404 -9.09 25.16 11.24
N ASN A 405 -9.67 24.78 10.09
CA ASN A 405 -9.14 25.10 8.77
C ASN A 405 -7.68 24.64 8.58
N ASN A 406 -7.33 23.45 9.09
CA ASN A 406 -5.98 22.89 9.05
C ASN A 406 -5.62 22.31 7.67
N TYR A 407 -5.93 23.05 6.60
CA TYR A 407 -5.68 22.70 5.21
C TYR A 407 -4.80 23.75 4.52
N ARG A 408 -4.08 23.34 3.49
CA ARG A 408 -3.27 24.19 2.63
C ARG A 408 -4.13 24.82 1.51
N SER A 409 -3.72 26.01 1.07
CA SER A 409 -4.25 26.65 -0.14
C SER A 409 -3.97 25.78 -1.38
N LEU A 410 -4.82 25.88 -2.40
CA LEU A 410 -4.62 25.17 -3.67
C LEU A 410 -3.35 25.64 -4.38
N GLN A 411 -2.64 24.67 -4.97
CA GLN A 411 -1.37 24.85 -5.65
C GLN A 411 -1.55 24.79 -7.18
N ALA A 412 -0.61 25.37 -7.92
CA ALA A 412 -0.66 25.42 -9.38
C ALA A 412 -0.42 24.03 -10.02
N ILE A 413 -1.25 23.65 -11.00
CA ILE A 413 -1.13 22.36 -11.70
C ILE A 413 0.19 22.28 -12.50
N ASN A 414 0.70 23.42 -12.99
CA ASN A 414 1.98 23.53 -13.70
C ASN A 414 2.15 22.56 -14.88
N GLY A 415 1.05 22.26 -15.59
CA GLY A 415 1.05 21.35 -16.75
C GLY A 415 1.16 19.86 -16.41
N ARG A 416 1.17 19.47 -15.12
CA ARG A 416 1.23 18.06 -14.71
C ARG A 416 0.03 17.27 -15.24
N PRO A 417 0.24 16.05 -15.75
CA PRO A 417 -0.87 15.19 -16.16
C PRO A 417 -1.64 14.69 -14.95
N ILE A 418 -2.94 15.00 -14.91
CA ILE A 418 -3.89 14.40 -13.97
C ILE A 418 -4.55 13.24 -14.71
N PHE A 419 -4.42 12.02 -14.21
CA PHE A 419 -5.08 10.85 -14.80
C PHE A 419 -6.41 10.61 -14.09
N GLN A 420 -7.43 10.17 -14.82
CA GLN A 420 -8.68 9.69 -14.23
C GLN A 420 -8.89 8.22 -14.59
N ARG A 421 -9.02 7.37 -13.57
CA ARG A 421 -9.51 6.00 -13.74
C ARG A 421 -11.03 6.02 -13.70
N THR A 422 -11.64 5.81 -14.85
CA THR A 422 -13.06 5.47 -14.96
C THR A 422 -13.25 3.95 -14.82
N LEU A 423 -14.43 3.55 -14.37
CA LEU A 423 -14.90 2.18 -14.62
C LEU A 423 -15.42 2.12 -16.06
N ILE A 424 -15.04 1.07 -16.77
CA ILE A 424 -15.64 0.59 -18.02
C ILE A 424 -16.15 -0.82 -17.71
#